data_AF-A2SRI0-F1
#
_entry.id   AF-A2SRI0-F1
#
_cell.length_a   1.000
_cell.length_b   1.000
_cell.length_c   1.000
_cell.angle_alpha   90.00
_cell.angle_beta   90.00
_cell.angle_gamma   90.00
#
_symmetry.space_group_name_H-M   'P 1'
#
loop_
_entity.id
_entity.type
_entity.pdbx_description
1 polymer ?
#
loop_
_entity_poly.entity_id
_entity_poly.type
_entity_poly.pdbx_seq_one_letter_code
_entity_poly.pdbx_strand_id
1 'polypeptide(L)'
;MKVGIIGGTGNIGEGLARRICIGGKFDVAIGSRDPSKAIVAADGVTCCLNDRCCTGGVCNGGTNASVCDADIIILSVPFDKIESTIDAIGKETFENKIVVSLINPMLRFPKEKYFLPDRPAEGSAALAVKKMLPSSAKLCTGFNNVASGKWMELDEELDYSVCVCGDDKEAKKVVMDLVSSVSKLKPLDAGPLAVSGVIESITPLVITLAMNNGLKDVGVYFK
;
A
#
# COMPACT_ATOMS: atom_id res chain seq x y z
N MET A 1 -10.85 -12.87 -4.00
CA MET A 1 -9.97 -12.04 -4.84
C MET A 1 -8.56 -12.15 -4.31
N LYS A 2 -7.57 -12.00 -5.17
CA LYS A 2 -6.14 -12.08 -4.82
C LYS A 2 -5.50 -10.69 -4.90
N VAL A 3 -4.62 -10.39 -3.95
CA VAL A 3 -3.83 -9.15 -3.87
C VAL A 3 -2.36 -9.47 -4.10
N GLY A 4 -1.74 -8.89 -5.12
CA GLY A 4 -0.32 -8.95 -5.38
C GLY A 4 0.38 -7.72 -4.81
N ILE A 5 1.46 -7.88 -4.05
CA ILE A 5 2.22 -6.77 -3.46
C ILE A 5 3.61 -6.72 -4.08
N ILE A 6 3.81 -5.79 -5.01
CA ILE A 6 5.12 -5.55 -5.64
C ILE A 6 6.05 -4.90 -4.61
N GLY A 7 7.26 -5.43 -4.44
CA GLY A 7 8.19 -4.95 -3.42
C GLY A 7 7.72 -5.26 -1.99
N GLY A 8 6.94 -6.32 -1.82
CA GLY A 8 6.23 -6.61 -0.58
C GLY A 8 7.09 -7.14 0.58
N THR A 9 8.41 -7.27 0.42
CA THR A 9 9.32 -7.82 1.44
C THR A 9 9.81 -6.79 2.46
N GLY A 10 9.39 -5.52 2.35
CA GLY A 10 9.64 -4.50 3.39
C GLY A 10 8.55 -4.50 4.47
N ASN A 11 8.81 -3.82 5.59
CA ASN A 11 7.90 -3.76 6.75
C ASN A 11 6.45 -3.40 6.40
N ILE A 12 6.25 -2.45 5.47
CA ILE A 12 4.90 -2.05 5.03
C ILE A 12 4.24 -3.19 4.24
N GLY A 13 4.93 -3.72 3.22
CA GLY A 13 4.38 -4.77 2.37
C GLY A 13 4.09 -6.06 3.12
N GLU A 14 4.99 -6.49 3.99
CA GLU A 14 4.82 -7.72 4.78
C GLU A 14 3.72 -7.56 5.84
N GLY A 15 3.71 -6.45 6.58
CA GLY A 15 2.66 -6.22 7.57
C GLY A 15 1.29 -6.00 6.94
N LEU A 16 1.24 -5.38 5.75
CA LEU A 16 0.01 -5.32 4.94
C LEU A 16 -0.45 -6.72 4.54
N ALA A 17 0.46 -7.59 4.07
CA ALA A 17 0.13 -8.98 3.74
C ALA A 17 -0.44 -9.74 4.94
N ARG A 18 0.20 -9.62 6.11
CA ARG A 18 -0.27 -10.23 7.37
C ARG A 18 -1.69 -9.77 7.71
N ARG A 19 -1.94 -8.46 7.69
CA ARG A 19 -3.26 -7.92 8.07
C ARG A 19 -4.36 -8.23 7.07
N ILE A 20 -4.05 -8.23 5.76
CA ILE A 20 -5.01 -8.65 4.72
C ILE A 20 -5.39 -10.12 4.92
N CYS A 21 -4.40 -11.01 5.11
CA CYS A 21 -4.69 -12.43 5.32
C CYS A 21 -5.47 -12.68 6.62
N ILE A 22 -5.14 -11.99 7.72
CA ILE A 22 -5.90 -12.08 8.99
C ILE A 22 -7.37 -11.69 8.79
N GLY A 23 -7.66 -10.71 7.94
CA GLY A 23 -9.02 -10.34 7.56
C GLY A 23 -9.78 -11.46 6.82
N GLY A 24 -9.07 -12.45 6.27
CA GLY A 24 -9.61 -13.69 5.72
C GLY A 24 -10.38 -13.57 4.40
N LYS A 25 -10.55 -12.35 3.86
CA LYS A 25 -11.35 -12.07 2.66
C LYS A 25 -10.54 -12.16 1.36
N PHE A 26 -9.23 -11.96 1.43
CA PHE A 26 -8.35 -11.90 0.27
C PHE A 26 -7.14 -12.84 0.46
N ASP A 27 -6.74 -13.48 -0.63
CA ASP A 27 -5.44 -14.14 -0.70
C ASP A 27 -4.37 -13.13 -1.10
N VAL A 28 -3.14 -13.34 -0.66
CA VAL A 28 -2.01 -12.44 -0.90
C VAL A 28 -0.89 -13.15 -1.64
N ALA A 29 -0.21 -12.41 -2.52
CA ALA A 29 1.06 -12.80 -3.09
C ALA A 29 2.10 -11.69 -2.88
N ILE A 30 3.20 -12.02 -2.22
CA ILE A 30 4.32 -11.09 -1.98
C ILE A 30 5.30 -11.19 -3.16
N GLY A 31 5.58 -10.06 -3.81
CA GLY A 31 6.50 -9.94 -4.92
C GLY A 31 7.83 -9.34 -4.49
N SER A 32 8.92 -9.85 -5.06
CA SER A 32 10.27 -9.31 -4.88
C SER A 32 11.09 -9.45 -6.16
N ARG A 33 12.20 -8.70 -6.25
CA ARG A 33 13.25 -8.94 -7.25
C ARG A 33 14.03 -10.22 -6.95
N ASP A 34 14.10 -10.57 -5.67
CA ASP A 34 14.65 -11.83 -5.17
C ASP A 34 13.48 -12.70 -4.67
N PRO A 35 13.04 -13.70 -5.46
CA PRO A 35 11.88 -14.51 -5.11
C PRO A 35 12.09 -15.31 -3.83
N SER A 36 13.33 -15.65 -3.46
CA SER A 36 13.61 -16.38 -2.21
C SER A 36 13.18 -15.57 -0.99
N LYS A 37 13.44 -14.25 -0.98
CA LYS A 37 12.99 -13.34 0.08
C LYS A 37 11.47 -13.23 0.15
N ALA A 38 10.80 -13.23 -1.00
CA ALA A 38 9.34 -13.20 -1.04
C ALA A 38 8.73 -14.48 -0.47
N ILE A 39 9.31 -15.64 -0.78
CA ILE A 39 8.89 -16.93 -0.23
C ILE A 39 9.05 -16.94 1.29
N VAL A 40 10.22 -16.55 1.80
CA VAL A 40 10.46 -16.44 3.25
C VAL A 40 9.46 -15.50 3.94
N ALA A 41 9.17 -14.35 3.34
CA ALA A 41 8.18 -13.42 3.89
C ALA A 41 6.77 -14.05 3.90
N ALA A 42 6.36 -14.73 2.83
CA ALA A 42 5.07 -15.40 2.73
C ALA A 42 4.93 -16.59 3.69
N ASP A 43 6.00 -17.35 3.91
CA ASP A 43 6.05 -18.40 4.93
C ASP A 43 5.88 -17.79 6.33
N GLY A 44 6.52 -16.65 6.58
CA GLY A 44 6.34 -15.88 7.81
C GLY A 44 4.89 -15.40 8.03
N VAL A 45 4.19 -15.02 6.96
CA VAL A 45 2.75 -14.72 7.01
C VAL A 45 1.96 -15.97 7.38
N THR A 46 2.24 -17.11 6.72
CA THR A 46 1.55 -18.38 6.95
C THR A 46 1.73 -18.87 8.39
N CYS A 47 2.95 -18.85 8.93
CA CYS A 47 3.21 -19.17 10.33
C CYS A 47 2.39 -18.29 11.29
N CYS A 48 2.34 -16.98 11.03
CA CYS A 48 1.57 -16.06 11.86
C CYS A 48 0.06 -16.30 11.81
N LEU A 49 -0.49 -16.70 10.67
CA LEU A 49 -1.90 -17.10 10.59
C LEU A 49 -2.17 -18.35 11.42
N ASN A 50 -1.28 -19.35 11.35
CA ASN A 50 -1.38 -20.58 12.15
C ASN A 50 -1.28 -20.30 13.65
N ASP A 51 -0.32 -19.49 14.09
CA ASP A 51 -0.14 -19.10 15.50
C ASP A 51 -1.39 -18.39 16.05
N ARG A 52 -2.10 -17.66 15.19
CA ARG A 52 -3.35 -16.96 15.52
C ARG A 52 -4.61 -17.79 15.30
N CYS A 53 -4.47 -19.04 14.86
CA CYS A 53 -5.57 -19.92 14.46
C CYS A 53 -6.52 -19.27 13.43
N CYS A 54 -5.98 -18.39 12.57
CA CYS A 54 -6.71 -17.80 11.45
C CYS A 54 -6.90 -18.86 10.37
N THR A 55 -8.15 -19.11 9.98
CA THR A 55 -8.50 -20.08 8.93
C THR A 55 -8.76 -19.44 7.56
N GLY A 56 -8.65 -18.12 7.46
CA GLY A 56 -8.85 -17.36 6.23
C GLY A 56 -7.55 -16.78 5.69
N GLY A 57 -7.47 -16.67 4.36
CA GLY A 57 -6.36 -16.07 3.61
C GLY A 57 -5.17 -17.00 3.41
N VAL A 58 -4.66 -17.07 2.17
CA VAL A 58 -3.42 -17.74 1.81
C VAL A 58 -2.37 -16.72 1.38
N CYS A 59 -1.11 -16.90 1.77
CA CYS A 59 -0.01 -16.06 1.30
C CYS A 59 1.03 -16.89 0.55
N ASN A 60 1.43 -16.44 -0.65
CA ASN A 60 2.52 -17.05 -1.42
C ASN A 60 3.58 -16.01 -1.79
N GLY A 61 4.83 -16.45 -2.00
CA GLY A 61 5.92 -15.59 -2.44
C GLY A 61 6.29 -15.82 -3.90
N GLY A 62 6.72 -14.77 -4.61
CA GLY A 62 7.15 -14.87 -6.01
C GLY A 62 7.96 -13.68 -6.49
N THR A 63 8.15 -13.61 -7.82
CA THR A 63 8.76 -12.44 -8.45
C THR A 63 7.77 -11.28 -8.49
N ASN A 64 8.26 -10.05 -8.61
CA ASN A 64 7.38 -8.89 -8.83
C ASN A 64 6.45 -9.08 -10.04
N ALA A 65 6.90 -9.75 -11.11
CA ALA A 65 6.07 -10.01 -12.27
C ALA A 65 4.99 -11.09 -11.98
N SER A 66 5.35 -12.19 -11.31
CA SER A 66 4.40 -13.29 -11.06
C SER A 66 3.25 -12.89 -10.14
N VAL A 67 3.44 -11.90 -9.27
CA VAL A 67 2.35 -11.45 -8.39
C VAL A 67 1.33 -10.55 -9.09
N CYS A 68 1.64 -10.05 -10.29
CA CYS A 68 0.71 -9.23 -11.07
C CYS A 68 -0.47 -10.02 -11.67
N ASP A 69 -0.43 -11.35 -11.61
CA ASP A 69 -1.58 -12.19 -11.96
C ASP A 69 -2.79 -11.94 -11.04
N ALA A 70 -2.57 -11.34 -9.87
CA ALA A 70 -3.59 -10.95 -8.91
C ALA A 70 -4.66 -9.98 -9.47
N ASP A 71 -5.80 -9.88 -8.79
CA ASP A 71 -6.89 -8.97 -9.16
C ASP A 71 -6.56 -7.51 -8.83
N ILE A 72 -5.86 -7.33 -7.70
CA ILE A 72 -5.43 -6.03 -7.17
C ILE A 72 -3.90 -6.07 -7.03
N ILE A 73 -3.22 -5.07 -7.57
CA ILE A 73 -1.76 -4.95 -7.52
C ILE A 73 -1.39 -3.74 -6.67
N ILE A 74 -0.68 -3.95 -5.57
CA ILE A 74 -0.23 -2.92 -4.64
C ILE A 74 1.24 -2.59 -4.92
N LEU A 75 1.53 -1.30 -5.08
CA LEU A 75 2.88 -0.79 -5.31
C LEU A 75 3.54 -0.43 -3.98
N SER A 76 4.28 -1.36 -3.39
CA SER A 76 5.03 -1.19 -2.13
C SER A 76 6.53 -0.99 -2.40
N VAL A 77 6.88 -0.09 -3.30
CA VAL A 77 8.27 0.26 -3.63
C VAL A 77 8.54 1.76 -3.42
N PRO A 78 9.78 2.16 -3.11
CA PRO A 78 10.16 3.57 -3.09
C PRO A 78 9.88 4.26 -4.43
N PHE A 79 9.54 5.56 -4.37
CA PHE A 79 9.17 6.33 -5.55
C PHE A 79 10.29 6.34 -6.61
N ASP A 80 11.56 6.47 -6.21
CA ASP A 80 12.71 6.48 -7.13
C ASP A 80 12.97 5.12 -7.80
N LYS A 81 12.28 4.05 -7.38
CA LYS A 81 12.41 2.72 -7.96
C LYS A 81 11.20 2.31 -8.81
N ILE A 82 10.11 3.06 -8.77
CA ILE A 82 8.84 2.61 -9.37
C ILE A 82 8.93 2.46 -10.89
N GLU A 83 9.56 3.41 -11.59
CA GLU A 83 9.70 3.37 -13.05
C GLU A 83 10.47 2.11 -13.49
N SER A 84 11.69 1.92 -12.96
CA SER A 84 12.49 0.73 -13.24
C SER A 84 11.81 -0.59 -12.85
N THR A 85 10.92 -0.55 -11.85
CA THR A 85 10.16 -1.73 -11.42
C THR A 85 9.06 -2.06 -12.42
N ILE A 86 8.31 -1.06 -12.88
CA ILE A 86 7.26 -1.22 -13.89
C ILE A 86 7.88 -1.67 -15.23
N ASP A 87 8.98 -1.04 -15.64
CA ASP A 87 9.68 -1.40 -16.90
C ASP A 87 10.20 -2.84 -16.87
N ALA A 88 10.74 -3.31 -15.73
CA ALA A 88 11.20 -4.68 -15.58
C ALA A 88 10.07 -5.72 -15.55
N ILE A 89 8.85 -5.33 -15.17
CA ILE A 89 7.67 -6.20 -15.15
C ILE A 89 6.98 -6.25 -16.51
N GLY A 90 7.09 -5.19 -17.32
CA GLY A 90 6.31 -4.99 -18.54
C GLY A 90 5.00 -4.27 -18.22
N LYS A 91 4.76 -3.14 -18.91
CA LYS A 91 3.60 -2.27 -18.68
C LYS A 91 2.29 -2.96 -19.03
N GLU A 92 2.30 -3.79 -20.05
CA GLU A 92 1.19 -4.62 -20.53
C GLU A 92 0.59 -5.52 -19.44
N THR A 93 1.41 -5.94 -18.47
CA THR A 93 0.97 -6.76 -17.33
C THR A 93 -0.09 -6.06 -16.48
N PHE A 94 -0.16 -4.73 -16.53
CA PHE A 94 -1.11 -3.92 -15.77
C PHE A 94 -2.40 -3.60 -16.54
N GLU A 95 -2.57 -4.09 -17.77
CA GLU A 95 -3.79 -3.85 -18.55
C GLU A 95 -5.04 -4.33 -17.82
N ASN A 96 -6.04 -3.46 -17.70
CA ASN A 96 -7.31 -3.71 -17.01
C ASN A 96 -7.20 -4.09 -15.52
N LYS A 97 -6.00 -4.07 -14.93
CA LYS A 97 -5.76 -4.38 -13.51
C LYS A 97 -6.15 -3.21 -12.61
N ILE A 98 -6.56 -3.54 -11.39
CA ILE A 98 -6.67 -2.54 -10.32
C ILE A 98 -5.27 -2.38 -9.73
N VAL A 99 -4.76 -1.15 -9.74
CA VAL A 99 -3.45 -0.82 -9.17
C VAL A 99 -3.64 0.13 -8.01
N VAL A 100 -2.95 -0.10 -6.90
CA VAL A 100 -3.02 0.73 -5.69
C VAL A 100 -1.64 1.30 -5.37
N SER A 101 -1.54 2.63 -5.37
CA SER A 101 -0.36 3.33 -4.90
C SER A 101 -0.52 3.72 -3.43
N LEU A 102 0.44 3.32 -2.60
CA LEU A 102 0.63 3.81 -1.23
C LEU A 102 1.94 4.61 -1.08
N ILE A 103 2.47 5.10 -2.19
CA ILE A 103 3.79 5.73 -2.26
C ILE A 103 3.70 7.17 -1.75
N ASN A 104 4.63 7.56 -0.88
CA ASN A 104 4.70 8.90 -0.28
C ASN A 104 6.09 9.51 -0.48
N PRO A 105 6.36 10.23 -1.58
CA PRO A 105 7.59 10.99 -1.75
C PRO A 105 7.68 12.10 -0.71
N MET A 106 8.83 12.23 -0.04
CA MET A 106 9.00 13.24 1.01
C MET A 106 10.45 13.69 1.19
N LEU A 107 10.60 14.99 1.43
CA LEU A 107 11.82 15.59 1.93
C LEU A 107 11.88 15.40 3.45
N ARG A 108 13.05 15.02 3.95
CA ARG A 108 13.23 14.61 5.35
C ARG A 108 14.19 15.57 6.04
N PHE A 109 13.72 16.26 7.08
CA PHE A 109 14.53 17.16 7.92
C PHE A 109 14.51 16.67 9.37
N PRO A 110 15.12 15.50 9.67
CA PRO A 110 14.98 14.86 10.97
C PRO A 110 15.64 15.64 12.11
N LYS A 111 16.68 16.43 11.84
CA LYS A 111 17.34 17.29 12.85
C LYS A 111 16.44 18.45 13.25
N GLU A 112 15.76 19.02 12.27
CA GLU A 112 14.79 20.12 12.39
C GLU A 112 13.38 19.63 12.76
N LYS A 113 13.21 18.30 12.86
CA LYS A 113 11.98 17.61 13.24
C LYS A 113 10.77 17.88 12.34
N TYR A 114 10.96 18.02 11.03
CA TYR A 114 9.84 18.12 10.09
C TYR A 114 10.09 17.41 8.75
N PHE A 115 8.99 17.19 8.03
CA PHE A 115 8.96 16.55 6.72
C PHE A 115 8.08 17.36 5.79
N LEU A 116 8.43 17.40 4.51
CA LEU A 116 7.63 18.07 3.48
C LEU A 116 7.32 17.08 2.35
N PRO A 117 6.18 17.22 1.66
CA PRO A 117 5.90 16.41 0.48
C PRO A 117 6.90 16.74 -0.64
N ASP A 118 7.48 15.72 -1.26
CA ASP A 118 8.41 15.84 -2.38
C ASP A 118 7.70 15.54 -3.71
N ARG A 119 6.79 16.44 -4.11
CA ARG A 119 5.87 16.14 -5.21
C ARG A 119 6.62 16.09 -6.54
N PRO A 120 6.43 15.03 -7.36
CA PRO A 120 6.95 15.02 -8.73
C PRO A 120 6.23 16.06 -9.60
N ALA A 121 6.73 16.29 -10.82
CA ALA A 121 6.18 17.27 -11.76
C ALA A 121 4.69 17.04 -12.09
N GLU A 122 4.25 15.78 -12.04
CA GLU A 122 2.85 15.37 -12.21
C GLU A 122 1.93 15.77 -11.05
N GLY A 123 2.48 16.30 -9.96
CA GLY A 123 1.76 16.76 -8.77
C GLY A 123 1.60 15.70 -7.67
N SER A 124 1.77 14.40 -7.98
CA SER A 124 1.74 13.30 -7.00
C SER A 124 2.43 12.05 -7.53
N ALA A 125 2.85 11.15 -6.63
CA ALA A 125 3.40 9.86 -7.02
C ALA A 125 2.38 9.04 -7.83
N ALA A 126 1.11 9.03 -7.43
CA ALA A 126 0.08 8.31 -8.17
C ALA A 126 -0.10 8.87 -9.60
N LEU A 127 -0.06 10.19 -9.80
CA LEU A 127 -0.16 10.77 -11.15
C LEU A 127 1.08 10.49 -12.01
N ALA A 128 2.28 10.43 -11.41
CA ALA A 128 3.48 9.97 -12.10
C ALA A 128 3.36 8.49 -12.51
N VAL A 129 2.90 7.62 -11.61
CA VAL A 129 2.64 6.20 -11.90
C VAL A 129 1.59 6.05 -13.00
N LYS A 130 0.53 6.87 -13.02
CA LYS A 130 -0.50 6.83 -14.07
C LYS A 130 0.10 6.96 -15.47
N LYS A 131 1.14 7.77 -15.65
CA LYS A 131 1.83 7.93 -16.96
C LYS A 131 2.68 6.71 -17.33
N MET A 132 3.08 5.91 -16.34
CA MET A 132 3.90 4.72 -16.55
C MET A 132 3.05 3.49 -16.88
N LEU A 133 1.76 3.51 -16.57
CA LEU A 133 0.83 2.39 -16.77
C LEU A 133 0.05 2.52 -18.09
N PRO A 134 -0.47 1.41 -18.64
CA PRO A 134 -1.44 1.45 -19.74
C PRO A 134 -2.68 2.26 -19.36
N SER A 135 -3.32 2.89 -20.35
CA SER A 135 -4.55 3.68 -20.13
C SER A 135 -5.72 2.86 -19.58
N SER A 136 -5.71 1.54 -19.79
CA SER A 136 -6.70 0.59 -19.27
C SER A 136 -6.48 0.23 -17.79
N ALA A 137 -5.32 0.54 -17.21
CA ALA A 137 -5.04 0.28 -15.80
C ALA A 137 -5.88 1.21 -14.90
N LYS A 138 -6.48 0.63 -13.86
CA LYS A 138 -7.39 1.34 -12.95
C LYS A 138 -6.66 1.70 -11.67
N LEU A 139 -5.94 2.83 -11.71
CA LEU A 139 -5.10 3.28 -10.60
C LEU A 139 -5.93 3.97 -9.51
N CYS A 140 -5.71 3.55 -8.26
CA CYS A 140 -6.21 4.17 -7.05
C CYS A 140 -5.06 4.54 -6.10
N THR A 141 -5.29 5.50 -5.22
CA THR A 141 -4.43 5.81 -4.06
C THR A 141 -5.10 5.30 -2.80
N GLY A 142 -4.33 4.74 -1.86
CA GLY A 142 -4.85 4.24 -0.59
C GLY A 142 -3.73 3.75 0.33
N PHE A 143 -4.03 3.61 1.62
CA PHE A 143 -3.09 3.20 2.69
C PHE A 143 -1.92 4.15 2.98
N ASN A 144 -1.84 5.30 2.30
CA ASN A 144 -0.74 6.27 2.45
C ASN A 144 -0.50 6.72 3.89
N ASN A 145 -1.56 6.86 4.70
CA ASN A 145 -1.54 7.41 6.05
C ASN A 145 -1.52 6.35 7.17
N VAL A 146 -1.22 5.09 6.85
CA VAL A 146 -0.98 4.06 7.86
C VAL A 146 0.48 4.14 8.33
N ALA A 147 0.68 4.30 9.64
CA ALA A 147 2.01 4.35 10.22
C ALA A 147 2.79 3.05 9.98
N SER A 148 4.03 3.18 9.51
CA SER A 148 4.83 2.02 9.09
C SER A 148 5.15 1.04 10.23
N GLY A 149 5.31 1.54 11.47
CA GLY A 149 5.55 0.69 12.64
C GLY A 149 4.35 -0.19 12.97
N LYS A 150 3.14 0.35 12.81
CA LYS A 150 1.89 -0.34 13.15
C LYS A 150 1.55 -1.49 12.22
N TRP A 151 2.10 -1.54 11.01
CA TRP A 151 1.82 -2.66 10.10
C TRP A 151 2.17 -4.02 10.72
N MET A 152 3.24 -4.09 11.51
CA MET A 152 3.72 -5.33 12.15
C MET A 152 3.20 -5.55 13.58
N GLU A 153 2.61 -4.53 14.22
CA GLU A 153 2.03 -4.63 15.57
C GLU A 153 0.63 -5.25 15.55
N LEU A 154 0.56 -6.54 15.21
CA LEU A 154 -0.69 -7.22 14.86
C LEU A 154 -1.69 -7.41 16.02
N ASP A 155 -1.28 -7.18 17.27
CA ASP A 155 -2.16 -7.15 18.44
C ASP A 155 -2.85 -5.81 18.65
N GLU A 156 -2.39 -4.79 17.92
CA GLU A 156 -3.02 -3.47 17.92
C GLU A 156 -4.03 -3.34 16.77
N GLU A 157 -5.15 -2.71 17.10
CA GLU A 157 -6.17 -2.35 16.13
C GLU A 157 -5.75 -1.11 15.34
N LEU A 158 -5.91 -1.17 14.03
CA LEU A 158 -5.85 0.01 13.17
C LEU A 158 -7.27 0.57 13.03
N ASP A 159 -7.65 1.49 13.93
CA ASP A 159 -8.98 2.16 13.92
C ASP A 159 -8.83 3.64 13.54
N TYR A 160 -8.56 3.88 12.26
CA TYR A 160 -8.51 5.23 11.70
C TYR A 160 -8.92 5.25 10.24
N SER A 161 -9.08 6.45 9.70
CA SER A 161 -9.57 6.68 8.35
C SER A 161 -8.47 6.48 7.32
N VAL A 162 -8.80 5.92 6.17
CA VAL A 162 -7.92 5.83 5.00
C VAL A 162 -8.62 6.50 3.83
N CYS A 163 -8.03 7.58 3.33
CA CYS A 163 -8.52 8.25 2.14
C CYS A 163 -8.20 7.39 0.91
N VAL A 164 -9.22 7.16 0.07
CA VAL A 164 -9.09 6.42 -1.19
C VAL A 164 -9.55 7.32 -2.33
N CYS A 165 -8.72 7.52 -3.35
CA CYS A 165 -9.10 8.24 -4.56
C CYS A 165 -8.74 7.46 -5.82
N GLY A 166 -9.44 7.76 -6.92
CA GLY A 166 -9.30 7.06 -8.20
C GLY A 166 -10.38 7.48 -9.18
N ASP A 167 -10.12 7.30 -10.48
CA ASP A 167 -11.03 7.75 -11.55
C ASP A 167 -12.06 6.67 -11.94
N ASP A 168 -11.73 5.39 -11.77
CA ASP A 168 -12.66 4.27 -11.99
C ASP A 168 -13.43 3.97 -10.70
N LYS A 169 -14.77 4.10 -10.74
CA LYS A 169 -15.64 3.97 -9.57
C LYS A 169 -15.68 2.54 -9.01
N GLU A 170 -15.66 1.53 -9.87
CA GLU A 170 -15.73 0.13 -9.44
C GLU A 170 -14.40 -0.32 -8.83
N ALA A 171 -13.28 0.06 -9.44
CA ALA A 171 -11.96 -0.17 -8.89
C ALA A 171 -11.80 0.49 -7.52
N LYS A 172 -12.25 1.75 -7.38
CA LYS A 172 -12.21 2.45 -6.10
C LYS A 172 -13.03 1.73 -5.04
N LYS A 173 -14.24 1.27 -5.37
CA LYS A 173 -15.10 0.49 -4.47
C LYS A 173 -14.41 -0.79 -3.99
N VAL A 174 -13.75 -1.52 -4.90
CA VAL A 174 -12.95 -2.71 -4.56
C VAL A 174 -11.79 -2.36 -3.62
N VAL A 175 -11.09 -1.25 -3.86
CA VAL A 175 -9.99 -0.80 -2.99
C VAL A 175 -10.50 -0.37 -1.61
N MET A 176 -11.65 0.30 -1.52
CA MET A 176 -12.29 0.64 -0.25
C MET A 176 -12.72 -0.62 0.52
N ASP A 177 -13.23 -1.64 -0.19
CA ASP A 177 -13.55 -2.93 0.42
C ASP A 177 -12.28 -3.65 0.94
N LEU A 178 -11.18 -3.59 0.18
CA LEU A 178 -9.88 -4.09 0.64
C LEU A 178 -9.41 -3.36 1.91
N VAL A 179 -9.50 -2.03 1.96
CA VAL A 179 -9.17 -1.25 3.17
C VAL A 179 -10.04 -1.68 4.35
N SER A 180 -11.34 -1.85 4.15
CA SER A 180 -12.28 -2.28 5.20
C SER A 180 -12.00 -3.68 5.74
N SER A 181 -11.31 -4.52 4.96
CA SER A 181 -10.93 -5.87 5.41
C SER A 181 -9.69 -5.88 6.31
N VAL A 182 -8.97 -4.76 6.42
CA VAL A 182 -7.74 -4.63 7.20
C VAL A 182 -8.06 -4.03 8.57
N SER A 183 -8.10 -4.89 9.60
CA SER A 183 -8.37 -4.48 10.99
C SER A 183 -9.68 -3.68 11.13
N LYS A 184 -9.66 -2.45 11.66
CA LYS A 184 -10.80 -1.55 11.78
C LYS A 184 -10.67 -0.29 10.91
N LEU A 185 -9.85 -0.36 9.85
CA LEU A 185 -9.63 0.79 8.98
C LEU A 185 -10.93 1.20 8.30
N LYS A 186 -11.17 2.51 8.23
CA LYS A 186 -12.38 3.08 7.63
C LYS A 186 -12.04 3.76 6.31
N PRO A 187 -12.39 3.19 5.14
CA PRO A 187 -12.15 3.86 3.88
C PRO A 187 -13.06 5.08 3.73
N LEU A 188 -12.54 6.15 3.15
CA LEU A 188 -13.30 7.33 2.75
C LEU A 188 -13.01 7.65 1.29
N ASP A 189 -14.05 7.83 0.47
CA ASP A 189 -13.87 8.28 -0.92
C ASP A 189 -13.43 9.75 -0.92
N ALA A 190 -12.20 9.99 -1.37
CA ALA A 190 -11.59 11.30 -1.48
C ALA A 190 -11.70 11.90 -2.89
N GLY A 191 -12.46 11.27 -3.79
CA GLY A 191 -12.75 11.77 -5.13
C GLY A 191 -11.81 11.24 -6.22
N PRO A 192 -11.53 12.04 -7.27
CA PRO A 192 -10.74 11.62 -8.43
C PRO A 192 -9.25 11.46 -8.08
N LEU A 193 -8.48 10.79 -8.95
CA LEU A 193 -7.05 10.57 -8.73
C LEU A 193 -6.25 11.88 -8.64
N ALA A 194 -6.78 12.99 -9.17
CA ALA A 194 -6.19 14.32 -9.01
C ALA A 194 -5.97 14.73 -7.53
N VAL A 195 -6.67 14.11 -6.58
CA VAL A 195 -6.55 14.39 -5.14
C VAL A 195 -5.36 13.65 -4.48
N SER A 196 -4.70 12.71 -5.18
CA SER A 196 -3.62 11.89 -4.61
C SER A 196 -2.52 12.71 -3.93
N GLY A 197 -2.10 13.84 -4.52
CA GLY A 197 -1.04 14.68 -3.93
C GLY A 197 -1.41 15.28 -2.56
N VAL A 198 -2.70 15.47 -2.30
CA VAL A 198 -3.21 15.91 -0.98
C VAL A 198 -3.13 14.75 0.02
N ILE A 199 -3.56 13.56 -0.38
CA ILE A 199 -3.52 12.34 0.45
C ILE A 199 -2.07 11.97 0.80
N GLU A 200 -1.17 11.97 -0.19
CA GLU A 200 0.26 11.70 0.01
C GLU A 200 0.91 12.68 1.00
N SER A 201 0.39 13.92 1.08
CA SER A 201 0.86 14.95 2.01
C SER A 201 0.43 14.73 3.46
N ILE A 202 -0.51 13.82 3.74
CA ILE A 202 -0.88 13.45 5.10
C ILE A 202 0.30 12.79 5.82
N THR A 203 1.06 11.95 5.11
CA THR A 203 2.18 11.19 5.67
C THR A 203 3.29 12.07 6.28
N PRO A 204 3.87 13.04 5.55
CA PRO A 204 4.87 13.94 6.16
C PRO A 204 4.27 14.77 7.32
N LEU A 205 2.98 15.13 7.27
CA LEU A 205 2.31 15.82 8.36
C LEU A 205 2.24 14.95 9.63
N VAL A 206 1.75 13.71 9.55
CA VAL A 206 1.62 12.85 10.74
C VAL A 206 2.97 12.48 11.35
N ILE A 207 4.01 12.29 10.53
CA ILE A 207 5.38 12.07 11.02
C ILE A 207 5.90 13.30 11.75
N THR A 208 5.70 14.49 11.17
CA THR A 208 6.09 15.77 11.80
C THR A 208 5.37 15.97 13.14
N LEU A 209 4.06 15.73 13.19
CA LEU A 209 3.28 15.79 14.42
C LEU A 209 3.80 14.80 15.47
N ALA A 210 4.09 13.56 15.05
CA ALA A 210 4.62 12.55 15.95
C ALA A 210 5.94 12.98 16.60
N MET A 211 6.90 13.46 15.80
CA MET A 211 8.21 13.87 16.29
C MET A 211 8.16 15.10 17.21
N ASN A 212 7.32 16.08 16.92
CA ASN A 212 7.24 17.31 17.71
C ASN A 212 6.48 17.13 19.02
N ASN A 213 5.61 16.11 19.12
CA ASN A 213 4.77 15.89 20.30
C ASN A 213 5.12 14.61 21.07
N GLY A 214 6.22 13.92 20.70
CA GLY A 214 6.62 12.66 21.35
C GLY A 214 5.61 11.52 21.16
N LEU A 215 4.77 11.60 20.14
CA LEU A 215 3.81 10.55 19.79
C LEU A 215 4.51 9.48 18.93
N LYS A 216 3.95 8.28 18.91
CA LYS A 216 4.40 7.20 18.03
C LYS A 216 3.26 6.81 17.09
N ASP A 217 3.62 6.57 15.84
CA ASP A 217 2.75 5.95 14.84
C ASP A 217 1.35 6.59 14.70
N VAL A 218 1.33 7.90 14.48
CA VAL A 218 0.11 8.70 14.38
C VAL A 218 -0.67 8.38 13.09
N GLY A 219 -1.96 8.08 13.24
CA GLY A 219 -2.94 7.97 12.15
C GLY A 219 -3.86 9.19 12.06
N VAL A 220 -4.80 9.20 11.10
CA VAL A 220 -5.76 10.30 10.92
C VAL A 220 -7.19 9.80 11.00
N TYR A 221 -8.02 10.49 11.78
CA TYR A 221 -9.44 10.19 11.92
C TYR A 221 -10.27 11.39 11.47
N PHE A 222 -11.16 11.20 10.48
CA PHE A 222 -12.13 12.21 10.06
C PHE A 222 -13.48 11.86 10.69
N LYS A 223 -14.05 12.78 11.49
CA LYS A 223 -15.33 12.60 12.20
C LYS A 223 -16.45 13.39 11.52
#